data_AF-A0A9D2B9Z1-F1
#
_entry.id   AF-A0A9D2B9Z1-F1
#
_cell.length_a   1.000
_cell.length_b   1.000
_cell.length_c   1.000
_cell.angle_alpha   90.00
_cell.angle_beta   90.00
_cell.angle_gamma   90.00
#
_symmetry.space_group_name_H-M   'P 1'
#
loop_
_entity.id
_entity.type
_entity.pdbx_description
1 polymer ?
#
loop_
_entity_poly.entity_id
_entity_poly.type
_entity_poly.pdbx_seq_one_letter_code
_entity_poly.pdbx_strand_id
1 'polypeptide(L)'
;MKEEIKDLRRRIRELEKQIDRIKEEGAVKDTVSGGMGGTQHFVVEGFPVPEYNRKMMLLKARKAALVEKETELLELTNQVEEYIASIEKSELRIMFRLYYIDGMTWIQVAHRMNRIFPKRRIAYTEDSCRKRNTRFFEEN
;
A
#
# COMPACT_ATOMS: atom_id res chain seq x y z
N MET A 1 -1.38 -8.76 -0.36
CA MET A 1 -2.06 -7.44 -0.51
C MET A 1 -1.34 -6.25 0.14
N LYS A 2 -1.30 -6.07 1.48
CA LYS A 2 -0.68 -4.88 2.10
C LYS A 2 0.81 -4.69 1.73
N GLU A 3 1.61 -5.75 1.78
CA GLU A 3 3.02 -5.70 1.37
C GLU A 3 3.21 -5.47 -0.13
N GLU A 4 2.29 -5.97 -0.98
CA GLU A 4 2.33 -5.71 -2.43
C GLU A 4 2.04 -4.25 -2.76
N ILE A 5 1.07 -3.62 -2.08
CA ILE A 5 0.77 -2.18 -2.24
C ILE A 5 1.99 -1.35 -1.81
N LYS A 6 2.64 -1.75 -0.71
CA LYS A 6 3.86 -1.10 -0.21
C LYS A 6 5.02 -1.21 -1.21
N ASP A 7 5.23 -2.39 -1.80
CA ASP A 7 6.22 -2.60 -2.84
C ASP A 7 5.89 -1.80 -4.12
N LEU A 8 4.62 -1.79 -4.55
CA LEU A 8 4.18 -1.02 -5.72
C LEU A 8 4.39 0.48 -5.52
N ARG A 9 4.07 1.02 -4.33
CA ARG A 9 4.37 2.42 -3.95
C ARG A 9 5.86 2.73 -3.95
N ARG A 10 6.71 1.76 -3.61
CA ARG A 10 8.17 1.92 -3.71
C ARG A 10 8.62 2.00 -5.16
N ARG A 11 8.16 1.07 -6.01
CA ARG A 11 8.50 1.05 -7.45
C ARG A 11 8.01 2.30 -8.20
N ILE A 12 6.85 2.84 -7.83
CA ILE A 12 6.33 4.11 -8.36
C ILE A 12 7.30 5.24 -8.02
N ARG A 13 7.70 5.37 -6.74
CA ARG A 13 8.66 6.40 -6.29
C ARG A 13 10.01 6.29 -6.99
N GLU A 14 10.51 5.08 -7.21
CA GLU A 14 11.76 4.86 -7.96
C GLU A 14 11.63 5.28 -9.43
N LEU A 15 10.48 4.99 -10.06
CA LEU A 15 10.21 5.41 -11.44
C LEU A 15 10.06 6.93 -11.57
N GLU A 16 9.41 7.58 -10.60
CA GLU A 16 9.33 9.06 -10.54
C GLU A 16 10.71 9.69 -10.47
N LYS A 17 11.59 9.19 -9.59
CA LYS A 17 12.99 9.63 -9.51
C LYS A 17 13.79 9.40 -10.80
N GLN A 18 13.46 8.38 -11.59
CA GLN A 18 14.11 8.17 -12.89
C GLN A 18 13.59 9.15 -13.94
N ILE A 19 12.29 9.46 -13.92
CA ILE A 19 11.68 10.45 -14.82
C ILE A 19 12.24 11.84 -14.50
N ASP A 20 12.39 12.19 -13.22
CA ASP A 20 12.91 13.49 -12.82
C ASP A 20 14.40 13.63 -13.18
N ARG A 21 15.21 12.58 -13.01
CA ARG A 21 16.58 12.55 -13.55
C ARG A 21 16.63 12.76 -15.06
N ILE A 22 15.73 12.12 -15.83
CA ILE A 22 15.67 12.35 -17.29
C ILE A 22 15.27 13.79 -17.62
N LYS A 23 14.44 14.45 -16.80
CA LYS A 23 14.12 15.87 -16.99
C LYS A 23 15.32 16.76 -16.71
N GLU A 24 16.08 16.46 -15.66
CA GLU A 24 17.28 17.22 -15.27
C GLU A 24 18.44 17.00 -16.26
N GLU A 25 18.68 15.75 -16.66
CA GLU A 25 19.75 15.34 -17.59
C GLU A 25 19.39 15.64 -19.05
N GLY A 26 18.11 15.56 -19.45
CA GLY A 26 17.66 15.85 -20.82
C GLY A 26 17.85 17.31 -21.27
N ALA A 27 18.36 18.17 -20.38
CA ALA A 27 18.84 19.52 -20.67
C ALA A 27 20.35 19.55 -21.04
N VAL A 28 20.93 18.45 -21.57
CA VAL A 28 22.29 18.49 -22.11
C VAL A 28 22.32 19.40 -23.33
N LYS A 29 22.97 20.56 -23.18
CA LYS A 29 23.37 21.44 -24.27
C LYS A 29 24.72 20.98 -24.80
N ASP A 30 24.72 20.20 -25.87
CA ASP A 30 25.98 19.88 -26.56
C ASP A 30 26.30 20.99 -27.57
N THR A 31 27.53 21.51 -27.53
CA THR A 31 27.97 22.59 -28.43
C THR A 31 28.84 21.97 -29.51
N VAL A 32 28.26 21.71 -30.68
CA VAL A 32 29.01 21.21 -31.83
C VAL A 32 29.53 22.39 -32.65
N SER A 33 30.78 22.29 -33.11
CA SER A 33 31.44 23.34 -33.90
C SER A 33 31.59 22.86 -35.34
N GLY A 34 31.05 23.59 -36.31
CA GLY A 34 31.18 23.24 -37.73
C GLY A 34 30.73 24.36 -38.67
N GLY A 35 31.37 24.47 -39.84
CA GLY A 35 30.97 25.45 -40.87
C GLY A 35 31.77 25.33 -42.16
N MET A 36 31.13 25.59 -43.32
CA MET A 36 31.79 25.75 -44.62
C MET A 36 32.37 27.18 -44.74
N GLY A 37 33.44 27.47 -44.00
CA GLY A 37 34.17 28.76 -44.10
C GLY A 37 34.45 29.50 -42.78
N GLY A 38 34.13 28.93 -41.62
CA GLY A 38 34.45 29.49 -40.29
C GLY A 38 33.91 28.63 -39.14
N THR A 39 34.44 28.79 -37.92
CA THR A 39 33.99 28.04 -36.73
C THR A 39 32.68 28.65 -36.21
N GLN A 40 31.55 28.01 -36.52
CA GLN A 40 30.24 28.39 -36.00
C GLN A 40 29.79 27.34 -34.97
N HIS A 41 29.34 27.81 -33.80
CA HIS A 41 28.87 26.95 -32.72
C HIS A 41 27.35 26.78 -32.84
N PHE A 42 26.88 25.53 -32.88
CA PHE A 42 25.46 25.17 -32.82
C PHE A 42 25.16 24.49 -31.49
N VAL A 43 24.12 24.94 -30.80
CA VAL A 43 23.62 24.30 -29.57
C VAL A 43 22.58 23.27 -29.97
N VAL A 44 22.87 21.99 -29.77
CA VAL A 44 21.91 20.91 -29.97
C VAL A 44 21.35 20.53 -28.60
N GLU A 45 20.09 20.84 -28.37
CA GLU A 45 19.35 20.40 -27.18
C GLU A 45 18.69 19.05 -27.48
N GLY A 46 19.16 17.98 -26.85
CA GLY A 46 18.65 16.62 -27.05
C GLY A 46 17.85 16.12 -25.86
N PHE A 47 16.53 16.33 -25.84
CA PHE A 47 15.67 15.67 -24.85
C PHE A 47 15.30 14.25 -25.33
N PRO A 48 15.47 13.19 -24.51
CA PRO A 48 15.09 11.83 -24.90
C PRO A 48 13.56 11.62 -24.83
N VAL A 49 12.82 12.30 -25.72
CA VAL A 49 11.34 12.27 -25.81
C VAL A 49 10.78 10.84 -25.83
N PRO A 50 11.35 9.87 -26.59
CA PRO A 50 10.80 8.51 -26.65
C PRO A 50 10.92 7.75 -25.32
N GLU A 51 12.05 7.88 -24.62
CA GLU A 51 12.27 7.20 -23.33
C GLU A 51 11.40 7.83 -22.24
N TYR A 52 11.35 9.16 -22.21
CA TYR A 52 10.50 9.91 -21.30
C TYR A 52 9.02 9.52 -21.44
N ASN A 53 8.50 9.50 -22.67
CA ASN A 53 7.10 9.15 -22.94
C ASN A 53 6.78 7.71 -22.51
N ARG A 54 7.68 6.75 -22.77
CA ARG A 54 7.52 5.36 -22.32
C ARG A 54 7.45 5.26 -20.80
N LYS A 55 8.36 5.93 -20.08
CA LYS A 55 8.36 5.92 -18.61
C LYS A 55 7.14 6.63 -18.02
N MET A 56 6.67 7.71 -18.65
CA MET A 56 5.44 8.40 -18.24
C MET A 56 4.19 7.53 -18.41
N MET A 57 4.06 6.82 -19.54
CA MET A 57 2.96 5.86 -19.74
C MET A 57 3.00 4.74 -18.70
N LEU A 58 4.19 4.19 -18.44
CA LEU A 58 4.38 3.16 -17.41
C LEU A 58 4.03 3.67 -16.01
N LEU A 59 4.39 4.92 -15.69
CA LEU A 59 4.02 5.56 -14.42
C LEU A 59 2.51 5.67 -14.28
N LYS A 60 1.82 6.15 -15.32
CA LYS A 60 0.36 6.28 -15.33
C LYS A 60 -0.33 4.93 -15.13
N ALA A 61 0.13 3.89 -15.85
CA ALA A 61 -0.40 2.54 -15.70
C ALA A 61 -0.19 2.00 -14.29
N ARG A 62 1.01 2.18 -13.70
CA ARG A 62 1.29 1.74 -12.31
C ARG A 62 0.48 2.50 -11.28
N LYS A 63 0.24 3.81 -11.46
CA LYS A 63 -0.61 4.61 -10.59
C LYS A 63 -2.07 4.14 -10.66
N ALA A 64 -2.58 3.85 -11.85
CA ALA A 64 -3.93 3.30 -12.01
C ALA A 64 -4.07 1.95 -11.29
N ALA A 65 -3.11 1.03 -11.50
CA ALA A 65 -3.09 -0.26 -10.82
C ALA A 65 -2.96 -0.14 -9.28
N LEU A 66 -2.23 0.88 -8.79
CA LEU A 66 -2.15 1.16 -7.36
C LEU A 66 -3.50 1.57 -6.80
N VAL A 67 -4.20 2.49 -7.45
CA VAL A 67 -5.54 2.94 -7.03
C VAL A 67 -6.51 1.77 -7.00
N GLU A 68 -6.54 0.95 -8.06
CA GLU A 68 -7.40 -0.23 -8.14
C GLU A 68 -7.15 -1.20 -6.97
N LYS A 69 -5.89 -1.54 -6.68
CA LYS A 69 -5.53 -2.39 -5.54
C LYS A 69 -5.87 -1.77 -4.18
N GLU A 70 -5.75 -0.46 -4.04
CA GLU A 70 -6.12 0.26 -2.82
C GLU A 70 -7.64 0.27 -2.61
N THR A 71 -8.41 0.44 -3.69
CA THR A 71 -9.87 0.32 -3.66
C THR A 71 -10.32 -1.09 -3.32
N GLU A 72 -9.75 -2.12 -3.95
CA GLU A 72 -10.04 -3.53 -3.63
C GLU A 72 -9.77 -3.84 -2.15
N LEU A 73 -8.64 -3.35 -1.62
CA LEU A 73 -8.31 -3.55 -0.20
C LEU A 73 -9.31 -2.84 0.72
N LEU A 74 -9.78 -1.64 0.34
CA LEU A 74 -10.78 -0.90 1.10
C LEU A 74 -12.12 -1.64 1.09
N GLU A 75 -12.57 -2.12 -0.07
CA GLU A 75 -13.80 -2.90 -0.20
C GLU A 75 -13.75 -4.19 0.63
N LEU A 76 -12.65 -4.92 0.59
CA LEU A 76 -12.46 -6.11 1.42
C LEU A 76 -12.50 -5.77 2.92
N THR A 77 -11.91 -4.64 3.30
CA THR A 77 -11.96 -4.16 4.70
C THR A 77 -13.39 -3.84 5.13
N ASN A 78 -14.16 -3.16 4.26
CA ASN A 78 -15.57 -2.87 4.52
C ASN A 78 -16.39 -4.15 4.67
N GLN A 79 -16.18 -5.15 3.80
CA GLN A 79 -16.86 -6.45 3.90
C GLN A 79 -16.56 -7.14 5.24
N VAL A 80 -15.30 -7.11 5.68
CA VAL A 80 -14.90 -7.66 6.98
C VAL A 80 -15.55 -6.88 8.13
N GLU A 81 -15.62 -5.55 8.05
CA GLU A 81 -16.28 -4.72 9.05
C GLU A 81 -17.78 -4.97 9.15
N GLU A 82 -18.45 -5.09 8.00
CA GLU A 82 -19.87 -5.44 7.91
C GLU A 82 -20.14 -6.84 8.47
N TYR A 83 -19.31 -7.82 8.12
CA TYR A 83 -19.39 -9.17 8.68
C TYR A 83 -19.21 -9.15 10.20
N ILE A 84 -18.23 -8.43 10.71
CA ILE A 84 -18.04 -8.30 12.16
C ILE A 84 -19.24 -7.58 12.80
N ALA A 85 -19.83 -6.59 12.12
CA ALA A 85 -20.99 -5.87 12.60
C ALA A 85 -22.28 -6.70 12.64
N SER A 86 -22.39 -7.75 11.82
CA SER A 86 -23.55 -8.67 11.84
C SER A 86 -23.52 -9.64 13.04
N ILE A 87 -22.35 -9.84 13.67
CA ILE A 87 -22.21 -10.76 14.82
C ILE A 87 -22.99 -10.25 16.04
N GLU A 88 -24.00 -10.99 16.47
CA GLU A 88 -24.88 -10.60 17.60
C GLU A 88 -24.12 -10.31 18.89
N LYS A 89 -23.14 -11.15 19.25
CA LYS A 89 -22.39 -11.05 20.51
C LYS A 89 -21.37 -9.91 20.44
N SER A 90 -21.64 -8.82 21.16
CA SER A 90 -20.77 -7.64 21.24
C SER A 90 -19.33 -7.95 21.70
N GLU A 91 -19.17 -8.91 22.60
CA GLU A 91 -17.87 -9.38 23.07
C GLU A 91 -17.02 -10.01 21.96
N LEU A 92 -17.64 -10.82 21.09
CA LEU A 92 -16.96 -11.42 19.92
C LEU A 92 -16.63 -10.36 18.89
N ARG A 93 -17.56 -9.43 18.65
CA ARG A 93 -17.36 -8.29 17.75
C ARG A 93 -16.10 -7.49 18.11
N ILE A 94 -15.94 -7.12 19.38
CA ILE A 94 -14.76 -6.38 19.85
C ILE A 94 -13.49 -7.21 19.67
N MET A 95 -13.54 -8.49 20.04
CA MET A 95 -12.39 -9.39 19.91
C MET A 95 -11.93 -9.55 18.45
N PHE A 96 -12.86 -9.68 17.51
CA PHE A 96 -12.54 -9.82 16.08
C PHE A 96 -12.07 -8.52 15.46
N ARG A 97 -12.59 -7.36 15.87
CA ARG A 97 -12.03 -6.06 15.45
C ARG A 97 -10.55 -5.96 15.85
N LEU A 98 -10.21 -6.27 17.10
CA LEU A 98 -8.84 -6.22 17.58
C LEU A 98 -7.91 -7.16 16.80
N TYR A 99 -8.39 -8.34 16.42
CA TYR A 99 -7.56 -9.32 15.72
C TYR A 99 -7.46 -9.06 14.21
N TYR A 100 -8.60 -8.99 13.51
CA TYR A 100 -8.65 -8.95 12.05
C TYR A 100 -8.49 -7.55 11.45
N ILE A 101 -8.95 -6.51 12.15
CA ILE A 101 -8.84 -5.12 11.67
C ILE A 101 -7.56 -4.48 12.20
N ASP A 102 -7.39 -4.48 13.54
CA ASP A 102 -6.25 -3.83 14.19
C ASP A 102 -4.95 -4.64 14.07
N GLY A 103 -5.04 -5.92 13.65
CA GLY A 103 -3.88 -6.79 13.43
C GLY A 103 -3.14 -7.18 14.70
N MET A 104 -3.80 -7.17 15.87
CA MET A 104 -3.18 -7.53 17.13
C MET A 104 -2.99 -9.05 17.25
N THR A 105 -1.96 -9.47 17.99
CA THR A 105 -1.79 -10.89 18.32
C THR A 105 -2.84 -11.33 19.35
N TRP A 106 -3.16 -12.63 19.42
CA TRP A 106 -4.12 -13.15 20.42
C TRP A 106 -3.74 -12.81 21.87
N ILE A 107 -2.44 -12.67 22.15
CA ILE A 107 -1.93 -12.22 23.45
C ILE A 107 -2.35 -10.77 23.71
N GLN A 108 -2.08 -9.86 22.76
CA GLN A 108 -2.47 -8.46 22.85
C GLN A 108 -3.99 -8.29 22.94
N VAL A 109 -4.73 -9.05 22.13
CA VAL A 109 -6.20 -9.11 22.18
C VAL A 109 -6.66 -9.51 23.58
N ALA A 110 -6.11 -10.57 24.17
CA ALA A 110 -6.47 -11.02 25.51
C ALA A 110 -6.22 -9.93 26.57
N HIS A 111 -5.06 -9.26 26.54
CA HIS A 111 -4.78 -8.14 27.45
C HIS A 111 -5.77 -6.99 27.27
N ARG A 112 -6.09 -6.63 26.01
CA ARG A 112 -7.04 -5.55 25.72
C ARG A 112 -8.46 -5.91 26.16
N MET A 113 -8.89 -7.14 25.91
CA MET A 113 -10.18 -7.67 26.35
C MET A 113 -10.30 -7.68 27.88
N ASN A 114 -9.24 -8.08 28.61
CA ASN A 114 -9.22 -8.01 30.07
C ASN A 114 -9.36 -6.58 30.60
N ARG A 115 -8.79 -5.59 29.90
CA ARG A 115 -8.94 -4.16 30.27
C ARG A 115 -10.35 -3.63 30.01
N ILE A 116 -11.00 -4.09 28.93
CA ILE A 116 -12.36 -3.69 28.57
C ILE A 116 -13.39 -4.36 29.49
N PHE A 117 -13.14 -5.62 29.88
CA PHE A 117 -14.04 -6.42 30.72
C PHE A 117 -13.39 -6.82 32.06
N PRO A 118 -13.08 -5.85 32.95
CA PRO A 118 -12.32 -6.12 34.18
C PRO A 118 -13.09 -6.95 35.22
N LYS A 119 -14.43 -6.97 35.14
CA LYS A 119 -15.30 -7.69 36.09
C LYS A 119 -15.55 -9.15 35.71
N ARG A 120 -14.92 -9.66 34.65
CA ARG A 120 -15.15 -11.01 34.17
C ARG A 120 -14.54 -12.02 35.14
N ARG A 121 -15.31 -13.06 35.51
CA ARG A 121 -14.88 -14.11 36.46
C ARG A 121 -13.63 -14.87 36.00
N ILE A 122 -13.49 -15.11 34.70
CA ILE A 122 -12.36 -15.81 34.10
C ILE A 122 -11.71 -14.83 33.12
N ALA A 123 -10.44 -14.53 33.35
CA ALA A 123 -9.65 -13.68 32.47
C ALA A 123 -9.53 -14.28 31.06
N TYR A 124 -9.43 -13.40 30.06
CA TYR A 124 -9.06 -13.81 28.71
C TYR A 124 -7.59 -14.23 28.70
N THR A 125 -7.33 -15.42 28.18
CA THR A 125 -6.01 -15.89 27.78
C THR A 125 -5.94 -16.01 26.25
N GLU A 126 -4.74 -16.03 25.70
CA GLU A 126 -4.50 -16.23 24.26
C GLU A 126 -5.30 -17.43 23.73
N ASP A 127 -5.18 -18.58 24.39
CA ASP A 127 -5.88 -19.81 24.00
C ASP A 127 -7.39 -19.71 24.13
N SER A 128 -7.90 -18.98 25.13
CA SER A 128 -9.34 -18.77 25.27
C SER A 128 -9.91 -17.95 24.11
N CYS A 129 -9.18 -16.93 23.65
CA CYS A 129 -9.56 -16.11 22.50
C CYS A 129 -9.47 -16.92 21.21
N ARG A 130 -8.37 -17.66 21.01
CA ARG A 130 -8.16 -18.53 19.85
C ARG A 130 -9.26 -19.59 19.72
N LYS A 131 -9.56 -20.32 20.80
CA LYS A 131 -10.61 -21.37 20.80
C LYS A 131 -12.00 -20.78 20.55
N ARG A 132 -12.29 -19.58 21.05
CA ARG A 132 -13.55 -18.89 20.78
C ARG A 132 -13.67 -18.49 19.31
N ASN A 133 -12.58 -18.03 18.70
CA ASN A 133 -12.52 -17.76 17.27
C ASN A 133 -12.81 -19.04 16.47
N THR A 134 -12.12 -20.13 16.77
CA THR A 134 -12.32 -21.42 16.09
C THR A 134 -13.76 -21.90 16.20
N ARG A 135 -14.34 -21.93 17.41
CA ARG A 135 -15.74 -22.36 17.61
C ARG A 135 -16.72 -21.49 16.85
N PHE A 136 -16.50 -20.17 16.79
CA PHE A 136 -17.40 -19.28 16.08
C PHE A 136 -17.48 -19.63 14.58
N PHE A 137 -16.36 -19.98 13.94
CA PHE A 137 -16.33 -20.39 12.54
C PHE A 137 -16.63 -21.87 12.30
N GLU A 138 -16.71 -22.69 13.35
CA GLU A 138 -17.19 -24.09 13.25
C GLU A 138 -18.70 -24.18 13.41
N GLU A 139 -19.30 -23.27 14.19
CA GLU A 139 -20.74 -23.22 14.47
C GLU A 139 -21.54 -22.40 13.44
N ASN A 140 -20.87 -21.64 12.56
CA ASN A 140 -21.47 -20.82 11.48
C ASN A 140 -20.84 -21.17 10.13
#